data_AF-A0A3D3RMQ8-F1
#
_entry.id   AF-A0A3D3RMQ8-F1
#
_cell.length_a   1.000
_cell.length_b   1.000
_cell.length_c   1.000
_cell.angle_alpha   90.00
_cell.angle_beta   90.00
_cell.angle_gamma   90.00
#
_symmetry.space_group_name_H-M   'P 1'
#
loop_
_entity.id
_entity.type
_entity.pdbx_description
1 polymer ?
#
loop_
_entity_poly.entity_id
_entity_poly.type
_entity_poly.pdbx_seq_one_letter_code
_entity_poly.pdbx_strand_id
1 'polypeptide(L)'
;MNIYGFQKSTLLDYPEHLAATIFTGSCNFCCPFCHNGGLVLHCNTLSKIPETEVIDYLKKRKNILEGVCITGGEPTLQKDLADFIYQIKELGYRVKLDTNGYNPNILQSLL
;
A
#
# COMPACT_ATOMS: atom_id res chain seq x y z
N MET A 1 -8.49 -0.85 5.28
CA MET A 1 -7.61 -1.59 4.35
C MET A 1 -7.25 -2.99 4.87
N ASN A 2 -7.11 -3.96 3.96
CA ASN A 2 -6.50 -5.27 4.20
C ASN A 2 -5.00 -5.22 3.92
N ILE A 3 -4.21 -5.08 4.98
CA ILE A 3 -2.75 -4.94 4.95
C ILE A 3 -2.11 -6.23 5.44
N TYR A 4 -1.13 -6.75 4.69
CA TYR A 4 -0.44 -8.02 5.00
C TYR A 4 1.08 -7.89 5.02
N GLY A 5 1.62 -6.72 4.68
CA GLY A 5 3.03 -6.40 4.85
C GLY A 5 3.19 -4.91 5.09
N PHE A 6 4.14 -4.56 5.94
CA PHE A 6 4.46 -3.17 6.23
C PHE A 6 5.96 -2.99 6.40
N GLN A 7 6.60 -2.47 5.37
CA GLN A 7 8.00 -2.09 5.41
C GLN A 7 8.11 -0.66 5.94
N LYS A 8 8.59 -0.56 7.18
CA LYS A 8 8.66 0.67 7.97
C LYS A 8 9.55 1.78 7.36
N SER A 9 10.50 1.42 6.49
CA SER A 9 11.35 2.37 5.77
C SER A 9 11.90 1.75 4.47
N THR A 10 11.93 2.54 3.40
CA THR A 10 12.47 2.18 2.09
C THR A 10 13.08 3.42 1.43
N LEU A 11 14.12 3.19 0.63
CA LEU A 11 14.70 4.19 -0.29
C LEU A 11 14.44 3.81 -1.76
N LEU A 12 13.77 2.68 -1.99
CA LEU A 12 13.60 2.10 -3.33
C LEU A 12 12.20 2.40 -3.88
N ASP A 13 11.16 2.27 -3.06
CA ASP A 13 9.79 2.19 -3.57
C ASP A 13 9.15 3.55 -3.82
N TYR A 14 9.76 4.65 -3.37
CA TYR A 14 9.39 6.01 -3.73
C TYR A 14 10.67 6.74 -4.18
N PRO A 15 10.85 6.97 -5.50
CA PRO A 15 12.03 7.67 -6.00
C PRO A 15 12.25 9.00 -5.28
N GLU A 16 13.50 9.27 -4.90
CA GLU A 16 13.95 10.52 -4.27
C GLU A 16 13.39 10.80 -2.87
N HIS A 17 12.67 9.86 -2.26
CA HIS A 17 12.02 10.06 -0.96
C HIS A 17 12.26 8.90 0.00
N LEU A 18 12.56 9.23 1.26
CA LEU A 18 12.54 8.24 2.33
C LEU A 18 11.08 7.89 2.65
N ALA A 19 10.65 6.67 2.35
CA ALA A 19 9.25 6.28 2.42
C ALA A 19 9.01 5.04 3.29
N ALA A 20 7.74 4.70 3.53
CA ALA A 20 7.33 3.37 3.99
C ALA A 20 6.51 2.67 2.90
N THR A 21 6.52 1.34 2.89
CA THR A 21 5.80 0.54 1.88
C THR A 21 4.75 -0.34 2.55
N ILE A 22 3.53 -0.27 2.03
CA ILE A 22 2.37 -1.02 2.53
C ILE A 22 1.97 -2.04 1.47
N PHE A 23 1.90 -3.30 1.87
CA PHE A 23 1.54 -4.41 0.98
C PHE A 23 0.10 -4.86 1.26
N THR A 24 -0.74 -4.70 0.26
CA THR A 24 -2.11 -5.21 0.21
C THR A 24 -2.16 -6.67 -0.21
N GLY A 25 -3.20 -7.38 0.19
CA GLY A 25 -3.43 -8.78 -0.19
C GLY A 25 -4.39 -8.89 -1.37
N SER A 26 -4.35 -10.07 -2.01
CA SER A 26 -5.14 -10.44 -3.19
C SER A 26 -4.76 -9.67 -4.46
N CYS A 27 -4.79 -10.35 -5.60
CA CYS A 27 -4.60 -9.75 -6.92
C CYS A 27 -5.56 -10.41 -7.90
N ASN A 28 -6.04 -9.64 -8.88
CA ASN A 28 -6.87 -10.14 -9.97
C ASN A 28 -6.05 -10.89 -11.03
N PHE A 29 -4.72 -10.84 -10.95
CA PHE A 29 -3.79 -11.61 -11.77
C PHE A 29 -3.06 -12.68 -10.95
N CYS A 30 -2.61 -13.72 -11.64
CA CYS A 30 -1.76 -14.78 -11.09
C CYS A 30 -0.47 -14.91 -11.92
N CYS A 31 0.29 -13.81 -11.99
CA CYS A 31 1.48 -13.73 -12.85
C CYS A 31 2.52 -14.81 -12.47
N PRO A 32 3.10 -15.53 -13.45
CA PRO A 32 4.06 -16.62 -13.15
C PRO A 32 5.37 -16.12 -12.54
N PHE A 33 5.68 -14.84 -12.70
CA PHE A 33 6.87 -14.17 -12.13
C PHE A 33 6.55 -13.34 -10.88
N CYS A 34 5.40 -13.53 -10.25
CA CYS A 34 5.01 -12.72 -9.09
C CYS A 34 5.96 -12.96 -7.91
N HIS A 35 6.75 -11.95 -7.54
CA HIS A 35 7.63 -12.00 -6.37
C HIS A 35 6.84 -12.16 -5.06
N ASN A 36 5.61 -11.63 -5.03
CA ASN A 36 4.72 -11.67 -3.86
C ASN A 36 3.59 -12.70 -4.03
N GLY A 37 3.85 -13.84 -4.67
CA GLY A 37 2.83 -14.86 -4.95
C GLY A 37 2.04 -15.32 -3.71
N GLY A 38 2.65 -15.29 -2.53
CA GLY A 38 1.97 -15.57 -1.26
C GLY A 38 0.82 -14.59 -0.94
N LEU A 39 0.93 -13.32 -1.32
CA LEU A 39 -0.16 -12.34 -1.18
C LEU A 39 -1.34 -12.63 -2.11
N VAL A 40 -1.12 -13.36 -3.21
CA VAL A 40 -2.15 -13.68 -4.20
C VAL A 40 -2.81 -15.01 -3.89
N LEU A 41 -2.01 -16.05 -3.67
CA LEU A 41 -2.49 -17.44 -3.54
C LEU A 41 -2.90 -17.80 -2.10
N HIS A 42 -2.30 -17.15 -1.11
CA HIS A 42 -2.38 -17.57 0.29
C HIS A 42 -2.66 -16.40 1.25
N CYS A 43 -3.33 -15.32 0.80
CA CYS A 43 -3.59 -14.16 1.65
C CYS A 43 -4.35 -14.51 2.94
N ASN A 44 -5.25 -15.49 2.90
CA ASN A 44 -6.02 -15.94 4.05
C ASN A 44 -5.18 -16.62 5.14
N THR A 45 -3.97 -17.07 4.83
CA THR A 45 -3.06 -17.68 5.81
C THR A 45 -2.10 -16.65 6.42
N LEU A 46 -2.08 -15.43 5.91
CA LEU A 46 -1.21 -14.36 6.38
C LEU A 46 -1.88 -13.56 7.49
N SER A 47 -1.09 -13.17 8.49
CA SER A 47 -1.55 -12.29 9.55
C SER A 47 -1.85 -10.90 9.00
N LYS A 48 -3.08 -10.44 9.18
CA LYS A 48 -3.48 -9.08 8.84
C LYS A 48 -2.86 -8.09 9.83
N ILE A 49 -2.23 -7.06 9.30
CA ILE A 49 -1.72 -5.93 10.09
C ILE A 49 -2.88 -4.95 10.31
N PRO A 50 -3.18 -4.54 11.56
CA PRO A 50 -4.19 -3.54 11.83
C PRO A 50 -3.85 -2.22 11.15
N GLU A 51 -4.85 -1.59 10.51
CA GLU A 51 -4.69 -0.26 9.91
C GLU A 51 -4.22 0.78 10.93
N THR A 52 -4.73 0.69 12.16
CA THR A 52 -4.35 1.56 13.28
C THR A 52 -2.86 1.49 13.59
N GLU A 53 -2.25 0.30 13.54
CA GLU A 53 -0.81 0.13 13.77
C GLU A 53 0.02 0.89 12.73
N VAL A 54 -0.40 0.81 11.45
CA VAL A 54 0.26 1.53 10.35
C VAL A 54 0.12 3.04 10.52
N ILE A 55 -1.10 3.52 10.79
CA ILE A 55 -1.38 4.94 10.98
C ILE A 55 -0.62 5.51 12.19
N ASP A 56 -0.58 4.78 13.31
CA ASP A 56 0.14 5.23 14.51
C ASP A 56 1.66 5.27 14.29
N TYR A 57 2.19 4.32 13.52
CA TYR A 57 3.59 4.37 13.09
C TYR A 57 3.88 5.59 12.21
N LEU A 58 3.02 5.87 11.23
CA LEU A 58 3.15 7.03 10.35
C LEU A 58 3.08 8.35 11.15
N LYS A 59 2.13 8.48 12.08
CA LYS A 59 2.08 9.65 12.99
C LYS A 59 3.40 9.85 13.73
N LYS A 60 4.00 8.78 14.26
CA LYS A 60 5.29 8.83 14.96
C LYS A 60 6.46 9.24 14.06
N ARG A 61 6.36 9.00 12.75
CA ARG A 61 7.44 9.20 11.76
C ARG A 61 7.22 10.38 10.81
N LYS A 62 6.19 11.21 11.03
CA LYS A 62 5.78 12.32 10.15
C LYS A 62 6.92 13.28 9.76
N ASN A 63 7.91 13.48 10.63
CA ASN A 63 9.04 14.39 10.39
C ASN A 63 10.32 13.69 9.89
N ILE A 64 10.24 12.39 9.58
CA ILE A 64 11.39 11.58 9.12
C ILE A 64 11.08 10.99 7.76
N LEU A 65 9.94 10.30 7.65
CA LEU A 65 9.46 9.76 6.39
C LEU A 65 8.79 10.90 5.60
N GLU A 66 8.97 10.88 4.29
CA GLU A 66 8.40 11.87 3.37
C GLU A 66 7.25 11.30 2.54
N GLY A 67 7.24 9.98 2.34
CA GLY A 67 6.28 9.32 1.47
C GLY A 67 5.80 7.96 1.98
N VAL A 68 4.72 7.50 1.38
CA VAL A 68 4.17 6.15 1.57
C VAL A 68 3.88 5.55 0.20
N CYS A 69 4.43 4.37 -0.07
CA CYS A 69 4.13 3.57 -1.24
C CYS A 69 3.09 2.50 -0.87
N ILE A 70 1.98 2.45 -1.61
CA ILE A 70 0.94 1.43 -1.46
C ILE A 70 1.04 0.48 -2.65
N THR A 71 1.27 -0.79 -2.36
CA THR A 71 1.51 -1.86 -3.35
C THR A 71 0.92 -3.18 -2.84
N GLY A 72 1.40 -4.33 -3.33
CA GLY A 72 1.08 -5.66 -2.82
C GLY A 72 0.65 -6.60 -3.92
N GLY A 73 -0.54 -7.18 -3.76
CA GLY A 73 -1.26 -7.82 -4.86
C GLY A 73 -1.78 -6.77 -5.84
N GLU A 74 -3.05 -6.40 -5.75
CA GLU A 74 -3.60 -5.25 -6.50
C GLU A 74 -4.40 -4.34 -5.55
N PRO A 75 -3.85 -3.17 -5.16
CA PRO A 75 -4.51 -2.29 -4.21
C PRO A 75 -5.88 -1.80 -4.64
N THR A 76 -6.10 -1.59 -5.95
CA THR A 76 -7.37 -1.05 -6.47
C THR A 76 -8.55 -2.01 -6.31
N LEU A 77 -8.32 -3.26 -5.88
CA LEU A 77 -9.40 -4.18 -5.51
C LEU A 77 -10.04 -3.84 -4.16
N GLN A 78 -9.40 -2.99 -3.35
CA GLN A 78 -9.90 -2.62 -2.03
C GLN A 78 -10.80 -1.38 -2.11
N LYS A 79 -12.04 -1.52 -1.64
CA LYS A 79 -13.06 -0.45 -1.70
C LYS A 79 -12.70 0.77 -0.85
N ASP A 80 -11.92 0.56 0.20
CA ASP A 80 -11.48 1.54 1.19
C ASP A 80 -10.12 2.17 0.87
N LEU A 81 -9.57 1.94 -0.34
CA LEU A 81 -8.28 2.50 -0.77
C LEU A 81 -8.27 4.03 -0.78
N ALA A 82 -9.32 4.67 -1.30
CA ALA A 82 -9.38 6.13 -1.41
C ALA A 82 -9.37 6.80 -0.04
N ASP A 83 -10.19 6.29 0.90
CA ASP A 83 -10.24 6.78 2.28
C ASP A 83 -8.90 6.62 2.97
N PHE A 84 -8.21 5.48 2.75
CA PHE A 84 -6.90 5.25 3.34
C PHE A 84 -5.81 6.18 2.77
N ILE A 85 -5.83 6.44 1.46
CA ILE A 85 -4.94 7.42 0.83
C ILE A 85 -5.19 8.81 1.41
N TYR A 86 -6.47 9.19 1.58
CA TYR A 86 -6.84 10.46 2.18
C TYR A 86 -6.28 10.58 3.61
N GLN A 87 -6.47 9.56 4.45
CA GLN A 87 -5.92 9.53 5.81
C GLN A 87 -4.39 9.71 5.82
N ILE A 88 -3.66 9.06 4.92
CA ILE A 88 -2.20 9.20 4.82
C ILE A 88 -1.81 10.62 4.38
N LYS A 89 -2.52 11.19 3.39
CA LYS A 89 -2.28 12.56 2.92
C LYS A 89 -2.54 13.60 4.01
N GLU A 90 -3.58 13.43 4.84
CA GLU A 90 -3.88 14.30 5.98
C GLU A 90 -2.75 14.30 7.03
N LEU A 91 -2.00 13.20 7.14
CA LEU A 91 -0.79 13.16 7.97
C LEU A 91 0.37 13.96 7.37
N GLY A 92 0.27 14.45 6.12
CA GLY A 92 1.29 15.25 5.44
C GLY A 92 2.25 14.45 4.55
N TYR A 93 1.93 13.19 4.28
CA TYR A 93 2.75 12.32 3.45
C TYR A 93 2.45 12.47 1.96
N ARG A 94 3.49 12.35 1.13
CA ARG A 94 3.31 12.02 -0.29
C ARG A 94 2.85 10.57 -0.42
N VAL A 95 1.95 10.29 -1.37
CA VAL A 95 1.48 8.92 -1.61
C VAL A 95 1.84 8.51 -3.02
N LYS A 96 2.45 7.32 -3.16
CA LYS A 96 2.65 6.61 -4.43
C LYS A 96 1.81 5.34 -4.41
N LEU A 97 1.15 5.07 -5.53
CA LEU A 97 0.32 3.88 -5.72
C LEU A 97 0.94 3.02 -6.82
N ASP A 98 1.29 1.78 -6.48
CA ASP A 98 1.71 0.76 -7.43
C ASP A 98 0.54 -0.17 -7.74
N THR A 99 0.14 -0.19 -9.01
CA THR A 99 -1.01 -0.95 -9.51
C THR A 99 -0.65 -1.62 -10.84
N ASN A 100 -1.31 -2.72 -11.17
CA ASN A 100 -1.28 -3.34 -12.48
C ASN A 100 -2.13 -2.60 -13.53
N GLY A 101 -2.88 -1.56 -13.12
CA GLY A 101 -3.65 -0.69 -14.03
C GLY A 101 -5.01 -1.23 -14.48
N TYR A 102 -5.46 -2.38 -13.96
CA TYR A 102 -6.69 -3.03 -14.42
C TYR A 102 -7.98 -2.22 -14.14
N ASN A 103 -7.97 -1.36 -13.11
CA ASN A 103 -9.15 -0.57 -12.70
C ASN A 103 -8.96 0.94 -12.99
N PRO A 104 -9.04 1.40 -14.25
CA PRO A 104 -8.79 2.80 -14.60
C PRO A 104 -9.77 3.79 -13.95
N ASN A 105 -11.02 3.39 -13.71
CA ASN A 105 -12.01 4.25 -13.06
C ASN A 105 -11.60 4.61 -11.62
N ILE A 106 -11.00 3.67 -10.88
CA ILE A 106 -10.51 3.92 -9.53
C ILE A 106 -9.30 4.85 -9.60
N LEU A 107 -8.39 4.63 -10.55
CA LEU A 107 -7.24 5.53 -10.73
C LEU A 107 -7.68 6.96 -11.04
N GLN A 108 -8.68 7.12 -11.91
CA GLN A 108 -9.22 8.43 -12.26
C GLN A 108 -9.85 9.15 -11.05
N SER A 109 -10.43 8.42 -10.09
CA SER A 109 -10.95 9.01 -8.85
C SER A 109 -9.88 9.41 -7.82
N LEU A 110 -8.63 8.98 -8.01
CA LEU A 110 -7.52 9.23 -7.08
C LEU A 110 -6.59 10.36 -7.53
N LEU A 111 -6.74 10.83 -8.77
CA LEU A 111 -6.02 11.95 -9.39
C LEU A 111 -6.76 13.27 -9.15
#